data_AF-A0A820PQ93-F1
#
_entry.id   AF-A0A820PQ93-F1
#
_cell.length_a   1.000
_cell.length_b   1.000
_cell.length_c   1.000
_cell.angle_alpha   90.00
_cell.angle_beta   90.00
_cell.angle_gamma   90.00
#
_symmetry.space_group_name_H-M   'P 1'
#
loop_
_entity.id
_entity.type
_entity.pdbx_description
1 polymer ?
#
loop_
_entity_poly.entity_id
_entity_poly.type
_entity_poly.pdbx_seq_one_letter_code
_entity_poly.pdbx_strand_id
1 'polypeptide(L)'
;EEAEFIEGEVVEIQIDRPATGTGAKIGKMTLKTTEMETIYDLGQKMIEALTKEKVQAGDVIAIDKASGKISRLGRSFTRAKDYDAMGPQ
;
A
#
# COMPACT_ATOMS: atom_id res chain seq x y z
N GLU A 1 19.53 -13.22 10.94
CA GLU A 1 18.62 -13.06 9.80
C GLU A 1 17.81 -11.81 10.09
N GLU A 2 18.25 -10.67 9.57
CA GLU A 2 17.58 -9.38 9.80
C GLU A 2 16.35 -9.35 8.91
N ALA A 3 15.18 -9.48 9.52
CA ALA A 3 13.93 -9.36 8.78
C ALA A 3 13.79 -7.90 8.31
N GLU A 4 14.09 -7.65 7.03
CA GLU A 4 13.90 -6.36 6.38
C GLU A 4 12.39 -6.07 6.24
N PHE A 5 11.79 -5.54 7.30
CA PHE A 5 10.45 -4.95 7.26
C PHE A 5 10.54 -3.50 6.81
N ILE A 6 9.65 -3.12 5.91
CA ILE A 6 9.48 -1.74 5.45
C ILE A 6 8.12 -1.27 5.92
N GLU A 7 8.08 -0.19 6.68
CA GLU A 7 6.85 0.40 7.21
C GLU A 7 6.67 1.81 6.68
N GLY A 8 5.45 2.14 6.26
CA GLY A 8 5.13 3.51 5.85
C GLY A 8 3.71 3.70 5.37
N GLU A 9 3.36 4.97 5.10
CA GLU A 9 2.06 5.35 4.58
C GLU A 9 2.01 5.07 3.07
N VAL A 10 0.96 4.41 2.63
CA VAL A 10 0.65 4.27 1.21
C VAL A 10 0.16 5.62 0.67
N VAL A 11 0.94 6.23 -0.20
CA VAL A 11 0.56 7.50 -0.84
C VAL A 11 -0.36 7.23 -2.04
N GLU A 12 0.05 6.30 -2.90
CA GLU A 12 -0.64 5.96 -4.15
C GLU A 12 -0.42 4.49 -4.51
N ILE A 13 -1.44 3.87 -5.12
CA ILE A 13 -1.37 2.52 -5.69
C ILE A 13 -1.86 2.61 -7.14
N GLN A 14 -0.97 2.29 -8.07
CA GLN A 14 -1.30 2.13 -9.49
C GLN A 14 -1.23 0.66 -9.86
N ILE A 15 -2.33 0.07 -10.33
CA ILE A 15 -2.37 -1.31 -10.81
C ILE A 15 -2.65 -1.28 -12.30
N ASP A 16 -1.69 -1.73 -13.09
CA ASP A 16 -1.84 -1.92 -14.52
C ASP A 16 -2.51 -3.28 -14.77
N ARG A 17 -3.74 -3.24 -15.29
CA ARG A 17 -4.45 -4.45 -15.70
C ARG A 17 -4.21 -4.67 -17.19
N PRO A 18 -3.78 -5.88 -17.61
CA PRO A 18 -3.66 -6.19 -19.02
C PRO A 18 -5.03 -6.07 -19.70
N ALA A 19 -5.06 -5.43 -20.88
CA ALA A 19 -6.28 -5.12 -21.62
C ALA A 19 -7.14 -6.35 -21.97
N THR A 20 -6.52 -7.52 -22.04
CA THR A 20 -7.17 -8.81 -22.35
C THR A 20 -7.78 -9.49 -21.11
N GLY A 21 -7.55 -8.97 -19.90
CA GLY A 21 -7.96 -9.61 -18.64
C GLY A 21 -7.16 -10.85 -18.25
N THR A 22 -6.34 -11.38 -19.17
CA THR A 22 -5.43 -12.51 -19.01
C THR A 22 -3.98 -12.03 -19.07
N GLY A 23 -3.33 -11.97 -17.90
CA GLY A 23 -1.91 -11.62 -17.77
C GLY A 23 -1.53 -11.35 -16.32
N ALA A 24 -0.22 -11.37 -16.04
CA ALA A 24 0.29 -11.04 -14.71
C ALA A 24 -0.06 -9.59 -14.37
N LYS A 25 -0.75 -9.39 -13.25
CA LYS A 25 -1.01 -8.03 -12.74
C LYS A 25 0.32 -7.46 -12.28
N ILE A 26 0.67 -6.29 -12.81
CA ILE A 26 1.80 -5.50 -12.36
C ILE A 26 1.28 -4.17 -11.86
N GLY A 27 2.02 -3.53 -10.97
CA GLY A 27 1.63 -2.25 -10.43
C GLY A 27 2.81 -1.52 -9.84
N LYS A 28 2.55 -0.32 -9.35
CA LYS A 28 3.49 0.49 -8.59
C LYS A 28 2.78 1.03 -7.37
N MET A 29 3.52 1.13 -6.28
CA MET A 29 3.04 1.71 -5.05
C MET A 29 4.05 2.72 -4.54
N THR A 30 3.57 3.91 -4.23
CA THR A 30 4.39 4.92 -3.58
C THR A 30 4.16 4.83 -2.08
N LEU A 31 5.24 4.64 -1.35
CA LEU A 31 5.22 4.48 0.11
C LEU A 31 6.07 5.60 0.73
N LYS A 32 5.48 6.31 1.67
CA LYS A 32 6.10 7.42 2.37
C LYS A 32 6.50 7.01 3.78
N THR A 33 7.79 7.03 4.04
CA THR A 33 8.36 6.89 5.38
C THR A 33 8.63 8.28 5.95
N THR A 34 9.12 8.36 7.19
CA THR A 34 9.41 9.63 7.87
C THR A 34 10.35 10.55 7.08
N GLU A 35 11.24 9.98 6.27
CA GLU A 35 12.28 10.73 5.56
C GLU A 35 12.13 10.72 4.04
N MET A 36 11.52 9.68 3.45
CA MET A 36 11.57 9.48 2.00
C MET A 36 10.27 8.91 1.42
N GLU A 37 9.98 9.32 0.20
CA GLU A 37 8.96 8.69 -0.64
C GLU A 37 9.66 7.72 -1.60
N THR A 38 9.32 6.43 -1.47
CA THR A 38 9.92 5.35 -2.25
C THR A 38 8.86 4.69 -3.11
N ILE A 39 9.17 4.50 -4.40
CA ILE A 39 8.31 3.80 -5.34
C ILE A 39 8.71 2.32 -5.35
N TYR A 40 7.73 1.45 -5.13
CA TYR A 40 7.87 0.00 -5.15
C TYR A 40 7.10 -0.59 -6.34
N ASP A 41 7.78 -1.40 -7.16
CA ASP A 41 7.13 -2.20 -8.17
C ASP A 41 6.40 -3.39 -7.51
N LEU A 42 5.11 -3.49 -7.79
CA LEU A 42 4.22 -4.53 -7.28
C LEU A 42 4.10 -5.67 -8.29
N GLY A 43 4.49 -6.87 -7.87
CA GLY A 43 4.14 -8.10 -8.58
C GLY A 43 2.74 -8.59 -8.22
N GLN A 44 2.26 -9.60 -8.95
CA GLN A 44 0.94 -10.20 -8.77
C GLN A 44 0.64 -10.58 -7.31
N LYS A 45 1.60 -11.24 -6.63
CA LYS A 45 1.47 -11.68 -5.22
C LYS A 45 1.20 -10.50 -4.27
N MET A 46 1.91 -9.39 -4.45
CA MET A 46 1.73 -8.20 -3.62
C MET A 46 0.37 -7.52 -3.91
N ILE A 47 -0.04 -7.47 -5.17
CA ILE A 47 -1.35 -6.90 -5.56
C ILE A 47 -2.49 -7.72 -4.95
N GLU A 48 -2.37 -9.04 -4.94
CA GLU A 48 -3.33 -9.92 -4.27
C GLU A 48 -3.35 -9.69 -2.76
N ALA A 49 -2.18 -9.49 -2.13
CA ALA A 49 -2.08 -9.16 -0.71
C ALA A 49 -2.74 -7.81 -0.38
N LEU A 50 -2.46 -6.76 -1.16
CA LEU A 50 -3.10 -5.44 -1.02
C LEU A 50 -4.62 -5.53 -1.16
N THR A 51 -5.09 -6.31 -2.13
CA THR A 51 -6.53 -6.53 -2.37
C THR A 51 -7.17 -7.27 -1.20
N LYS A 52 -6.50 -8.30 -0.67
CA LYS A 52 -6.97 -9.11 0.47
C LYS A 52 -7.08 -8.29 1.76
N GLU A 53 -6.08 -7.46 2.03
CA GLU A 53 -6.02 -6.55 3.18
C GLU A 53 -6.86 -5.28 2.99
N LYS A 54 -7.44 -5.09 1.79
CA LYS A 54 -8.19 -3.89 1.39
C LYS A 54 -7.40 -2.60 1.66
N VAL A 55 -6.12 -2.61 1.31
CA VAL A 55 -5.22 -1.46 1.49
C VAL A 55 -5.62 -0.35 0.51
N GLN A 56 -5.69 0.87 1.01
CA GLN A 56 -5.97 2.07 0.23
C GLN A 56 -4.93 3.15 0.49
N ALA A 57 -4.92 4.18 -0.35
CA ALA A 57 -4.12 5.37 -0.11
C ALA A 57 -4.49 6.01 1.25
N GLY A 58 -3.48 6.25 2.07
CA GLY A 58 -3.61 6.73 3.44
C GLY A 58 -3.61 5.63 4.49
N ASP A 59 -3.51 4.35 4.13
CA ASP A 59 -3.25 3.29 5.08
C ASP A 59 -1.76 3.20 5.41
N VAL A 60 -1.44 2.78 6.64
CA VAL A 60 -0.08 2.44 7.05
C VAL A 60 0.07 0.93 6.96
N ILE A 61 1.08 0.49 6.21
CA ILE A 61 1.34 -0.93 5.97
C ILE A 61 2.78 -1.29 6.34
N ALA A 62 2.98 -2.54 6.73
CA ALA A 62 4.26 -3.21 6.84
C ALA A 62 4.42 -4.18 5.68
N ILE A 63 5.57 -4.14 5.02
CA ILE A 63 5.96 -5.04 3.95
C ILE A 63 7.15 -5.86 4.44
N ASP A 64 6.99 -7.18 4.46
CA ASP A 64 8.10 -8.10 4.64
C ASP A 64 8.76 -8.34 3.27
N LYS A 65 9.98 -7.82 3.10
CA LYS A 65 10.71 -7.91 1.82
C LYS A 65 11.16 -9.34 1.50
N ALA A 66 11.37 -10.18 2.52
CA ALA A 66 11.79 -11.57 2.33
C ALA A 66 10.62 -12.46 1.88
N SER A 67 9.44 -12.27 2.48
CA SER A 67 8.26 -13.10 2.17
C SER A 67 7.30 -12.47 1.14
N GLY A 68 7.40 -11.16 0.90
CA GLY A 68 6.46 -10.39 0.08
C GLY A 68 5.08 -10.27 0.72
N LYS A 69 4.98 -10.49 2.04
CA LYS A 69 3.74 -10.36 2.80
C LYS A 69 3.50 -8.89 3.14
N ILE A 70 2.27 -8.46 2.96
CA ILE A 70 1.82 -7.11 3.31
C ILE A 70 0.86 -7.24 4.49
N SER A 71 1.05 -6.39 5.50
CA SER A 71 0.18 -6.32 6.69
C SER A 71 -0.27 -4.87 6.92
N ARG A 72 -1.56 -4.60 7.03
CA ARG A 72 -2.11 -3.28 7.32
C ARG A 72 -2.05 -3.02 8.83
N LEU A 73 -1.20 -2.08 9.21
CA LEU A 73 -1.00 -1.69 10.61
C LEU A 73 -2.09 -0.72 11.10
N GLY A 74 -2.62 0.11 10.20
CA GLY A 74 -3.67 1.06 10.54
C GLY A 74 -3.94 2.06 9.44
N ARG A 75 -4.56 3.18 9.81
CA ARG A 75 -4.84 4.31 8.93
C ARG A 75 -3.98 5.49 9.35
N SER A 76 -3.40 6.20 8.39
CA SER A 76 -2.49 7.31 8.67
C SER A 76 -3.22 8.47 9.33
N PHE A 77 -2.63 8.97 10.41
CA PHE A 77 -3.13 10.10 11.19
C PHE A 77 -3.16 11.41 10.38
N THR A 78 -2.32 11.56 9.35
CA THR A 78 -2.28 12.76 8.50
C THR A 78 -3.59 12.97 7.74
N ARG A 79 -4.35 11.89 7.46
CA ARG A 79 -5.70 11.94 6.86
C ARG A 79 -6.83 11.71 7.86
N ALA A 80 -6.54 11.50 9.15
CA ALA A 80 -7.58 11.43 10.18
C ALA A 80 -8.31 12.78 10.34
N LYS A 81 -7.67 13.89 9.95
CA LYS A 81 -8.29 15.23 9.93
C LYS A 81 -9.28 15.48 8.79
N ASP A 82 -9.22 14.74 7.69
CA ASP A 82 -10.14 14.93 6.57
C ASP A 82 -11.46 14.17 6.77
N TYR A 83 -11.45 13.12 7.60
CA TYR A 83 -12.66 12.31 7.86
C TYR A 83 -13.45 12.74 9.11
N ASP A 84 -12.92 13.61 9.96
CA ASP A 84 -13.65 14.22 11.09
C ASP A 84 -14.28 15.59 10.73
N ALA A 85 -13.92 16.17 9.58
CA ALA A 85 -14.38 17.49 9.14
C ALA A 85 -15.64 17.47 8.23
N MET A 86 -16.26 16.31 8.01
CA MET A 86 -17.61 16.24 7.45
C MET A 86 -18.60 16.20 8.63
N GLY A 87 -18.95 17.39 9.13
CA GLY A 87 -19.94 17.55 10.19
C GLY A 87 -21.30 16.93 9.84
N PRO A 88 -22.16 16.63 10.83
CA PRO A 88 -23.53 16.22 10.55
C PRO A 88 -24.24 17.34 9.77
N GLN A 89 -24.91 16.97 8.68
CA GLN A 89 -25.89 17.85 8.01
C GLN A 89 -26.95 18.33 9.01
#